data_AF-A0A1Z5TJL9-F1
#
_entry.id   AF-A0A1Z5TJL9-F1
#
_cell.length_a   1.000
_cell.length_b   1.000
_cell.length_c   1.000
_cell.angle_alpha   90.00
_cell.angle_beta   90.00
_cell.angle_gamma   90.00
#
_symmetry.space_group_name_H-M   'P 1'
#
loop_
_entity.id
_entity.type
_entity.pdbx_description
1 polymer ?
#
loop_
_entity_poly.entity_id
_entity_poly.type
_entity_poly.pdbx_seq_one_letter_code
_entity_poly.pdbx_strand_id
1 'polypeptide(L)'
;MDGTAIYFPLVVVFLATTQGMELNVGDYVIIVLLATLSSIATTPIPSASLVITIMIANSVGVPVTGMYAVVVAFDWFVDRFRTMTNVSGDMYAARVMHHVTKLSDDDAPDMGTYDAVDETMDKSGTDVAGPNKV
;
A
#
# COMPACT_ATOMS: atom_id res chain seq x y z
N MET A 1 -0.93 2.26 -6.82
CA MET A 1 -0.65 1.20 -5.81
C MET A 1 -0.25 -0.08 -6.54
N ASP A 2 1.02 -0.43 -6.53
CA ASP A 2 1.55 -1.57 -7.29
C ASP A 2 0.98 -2.90 -6.78
N GLY A 3 0.84 -3.06 -5.46
CA GLY A 3 0.28 -4.27 -4.86
C GLY A 3 -1.19 -4.49 -5.23
N THR A 4 -1.96 -3.43 -5.49
CA THR A 4 -3.36 -3.54 -5.95
C THR A 4 -3.45 -3.95 -7.40
N ALA A 5 -2.55 -3.42 -8.24
CA ALA A 5 -2.53 -3.73 -9.66
C ALA A 5 -2.19 -5.21 -9.92
N ILE A 6 -1.37 -5.84 -9.07
CA ILE A 6 -1.00 -7.25 -9.18
C ILE A 6 -2.04 -8.18 -8.54
N TYR A 7 -2.73 -7.73 -7.49
CA TYR A 7 -3.73 -8.54 -6.78
C TYR A 7 -4.90 -8.95 -7.69
N PHE A 8 -5.49 -8.02 -8.44
CA PHE A 8 -6.69 -8.33 -9.24
C PHE A 8 -6.44 -9.38 -10.33
N PRO A 9 -5.39 -9.29 -11.16
CA PRO A 9 -5.11 -10.29 -12.17
C PRO A 9 -4.84 -11.66 -11.57
N LEU A 10 -4.09 -11.74 -10.46
CA LEU A 10 -3.81 -13.02 -9.80
C LEU A 10 -5.09 -13.71 -9.34
N VAL A 11 -6.01 -12.97 -8.73
CA VAL A 11 -7.27 -13.54 -8.25
C VAL A 11 -8.17 -13.96 -9.40
N VAL A 12 -8.29 -13.17 -10.47
CA VAL A 12 -9.14 -13.51 -11.62
C VAL A 12 -8.61 -14.75 -12.35
N VAL A 13 -7.29 -14.86 -12.54
CA VAL A 13 -6.65 -16.03 -13.14
C VAL A 13 -6.81 -17.26 -12.23
N PHE A 14 -6.67 -17.09 -10.92
CA PHE A 14 -6.92 -18.16 -9.96
C PHE A 14 -8.36 -18.67 -10.06
N LEU A 15 -9.35 -17.78 -10.12
CA LEU A 15 -10.75 -18.18 -10.28
C LEU A 15 -10.98 -18.92 -11.61
N ALA A 16 -10.49 -18.40 -12.73
CA ALA A 16 -10.65 -19.03 -14.04
C ALA A 16 -10.02 -20.44 -14.09
N THR A 17 -8.80 -20.59 -13.57
CA THR A 17 -8.08 -21.88 -13.56
C THR A 17 -8.74 -22.92 -12.65
N THR A 18 -9.27 -22.52 -11.49
CA THR A 18 -10.01 -23.44 -10.60
C THR A 18 -11.33 -23.95 -11.20
N GLN A 19 -11.87 -23.24 -12.19
CA GLN A 19 -13.10 -23.59 -12.89
C GLN A 19 -12.83 -24.34 -14.21
N GLY A 20 -11.57 -24.56 -14.57
CA GLY A 20 -11.18 -25.20 -15.83
C GLY A 20 -11.45 -24.31 -17.06
N MET A 21 -11.55 -23.00 -16.87
CA MET A 21 -11.71 -22.05 -17.98
C MET A 21 -10.34 -21.57 -18.46
N GLU A 22 -10.16 -21.55 -19.78
CA GLU A 22 -8.98 -20.99 -20.40
C GLU A 22 -9.22 -19.52 -20.76
N LEU A 23 -8.37 -18.64 -20.22
CA LEU A 23 -8.38 -17.22 -20.58
C LEU A 23 -7.61 -17.03 -21.88
N ASN A 24 -8.20 -16.29 -22.81
CA ASN A 24 -7.50 -15.91 -24.03
C ASN A 24 -6.58 -14.71 -23.77
N VAL A 25 -5.63 -14.46 -24.66
CA VAL A 25 -4.73 -13.29 -24.63
C VAL A 25 -5.52 -11.98 -24.55
N GLY A 26 -6.67 -11.89 -25.21
CA GLY A 26 -7.56 -10.73 -25.12
C GLY A 26 -8.10 -10.48 -23.70
N ASP A 27 -8.43 -11.55 -22.97
CA ASP A 27 -8.93 -11.45 -21.59
C ASP A 27 -7.83 -10.97 -20.65
N TYR A 28 -6.60 -11.45 -20.83
CA TYR A 28 -5.44 -10.96 -20.07
C TYR A 28 -5.21 -9.46 -20.27
N VAL A 29 -5.33 -8.96 -21.50
CA VAL A 29 -5.19 -7.53 -21.80
C VAL A 29 -6.27 -6.72 -21.08
N ILE A 30 -7.52 -7.18 -21.12
CA ILE A 30 -8.65 -6.53 -20.43
C ILE A 30 -8.42 -6.52 -18.92
N ILE A 31 -8.01 -7.66 -18.34
CA ILE A 31 -7.72 -7.79 -16.91
C ILE A 31 -6.65 -6.79 -16.48
N VAL A 32 -5.54 -6.70 -17.22
CA VAL A 32 -4.44 -5.78 -16.88
C VAL A 32 -4.89 -4.32 -17.01
N LEU A 33 -5.65 -3.98 -18.06
CA LEU A 33 -6.21 -2.65 -18.23
C LEU A 33 -7.13 -2.26 -17.07
N LEU A 34 -8.09 -3.11 -16.72
CA LEU A 34 -9.02 -2.87 -15.63
C LEU A 34 -8.31 -2.83 -14.26
N ALA A 35 -7.33 -3.69 -14.04
CA ALA A 35 -6.52 -3.68 -12.82
C ALA A 35 -5.71 -2.38 -12.68
N THR A 36 -5.16 -1.87 -13.79
CA THR A 36 -4.43 -0.60 -13.83
C THR A 36 -5.36 0.58 -13.55
N LEU A 37 -6.51 0.64 -14.23
CA LEU A 37 -7.53 1.66 -14.00
C LEU A 37 -8.03 1.64 -12.56
N SER A 38 -8.24 0.44 -12.01
CA SER A 38 -8.67 0.29 -10.63
C SER A 38 -7.59 0.66 -9.61
N SER A 39 -6.30 0.61 -9.96
CA SER A 39 -5.21 1.03 -9.06
C SER A 39 -5.20 2.54 -8.81
N ILE A 40 -5.79 3.33 -9.72
CA ILE A 40 -5.94 4.79 -9.59
C ILE A 40 -7.18 5.14 -8.75
N ALA A 41 -8.15 4.24 -8.67
CA ALA A 41 -9.36 4.40 -7.87
C ALA A 41 -9.07 4.20 -6.36
N THR A 42 -8.34 5.13 -5.76
CA THR A 42 -8.00 5.16 -4.33
C THR A 42 -9.28 5.30 -3.51
N THR A 43 -9.85 4.16 -3.11
CA THR A 43 -11.09 4.13 -2.33
C THR A 43 -10.72 3.90 -0.86
N PRO A 44 -11.14 4.77 0.08
CA PRO A 44 -10.81 4.63 1.51
C PRO A 44 -11.62 3.52 2.21
N ILE A 45 -12.22 2.60 1.44
CA ILE A 45 -13.18 1.60 1.93
C ILE A 45 -12.42 0.28 2.19
N PRO A 46 -12.45 -0.25 3.43
CA PRO A 46 -11.88 -1.56 3.73
C PRO A 46 -12.58 -2.65 2.91
N SER A 47 -11.79 -3.60 2.40
CA SER A 47 -12.27 -4.70 1.54
C SER A 47 -12.92 -4.29 0.21
N ALA A 48 -12.77 -3.04 -0.25
CA ALA A 48 -13.25 -2.61 -1.58
C ALA A 48 -12.67 -3.44 -2.73
N SER A 49 -11.47 -3.99 -2.54
CA SER A 49 -10.83 -4.85 -3.54
C SER A 49 -11.62 -6.11 -3.87
N LEU A 50 -12.39 -6.64 -2.92
CA LEU A 50 -13.24 -7.80 -3.18
C LEU A 50 -14.31 -7.49 -4.24
N VAL A 51 -14.99 -6.35 -4.11
CA VAL A 51 -16.02 -5.92 -5.07
C VAL A 51 -15.43 -5.66 -6.45
N ILE A 52 -14.25 -5.03 -6.49
CA ILE A 52 -13.54 -4.73 -7.74
C ILE A 52 -13.13 -6.03 -8.45
N THR A 53 -12.62 -7.03 -7.71
CA THR A 53 -12.29 -8.34 -8.29
C THR A 53 -13.50 -8.96 -8.98
N ILE A 54 -14.69 -8.90 -8.35
CA ILE A 54 -15.94 -9.42 -8.94
C ILE A 54 -16.27 -8.67 -10.24
N MET A 55 -16.11 -7.35 -10.25
CA MET A 55 -16.35 -6.51 -11.42
C MET A 55 -15.39 -6.86 -12.58
N ILE A 56 -14.11 -7.07 -12.29
CA ILE A 56 -13.11 -7.47 -13.30
C ILE A 56 -13.39 -8.90 -13.80
N ALA A 57 -13.68 -9.84 -12.90
CA ALA A 57 -14.05 -11.21 -13.26
C ALA A 57 -15.27 -11.25 -14.20
N ASN A 58 -16.32 -10.50 -13.86
CA ASN A 58 -17.51 -10.38 -14.71
C ASN A 58 -17.22 -9.77 -16.09
N SER A 59 -16.23 -8.87 -16.18
CA SER A 59 -15.85 -8.21 -17.44
C SER A 59 -15.19 -9.17 -18.44
N VAL A 60 -14.59 -10.27 -17.96
CA VAL A 60 -14.02 -11.35 -18.78
C VAL A 60 -14.86 -12.64 -18.75
N GLY A 61 -16.10 -12.56 -18.24
CA GLY A 61 -17.02 -13.70 -18.20
C GLY A 61 -16.65 -14.80 -17.19
N VAL A 62 -15.81 -14.49 -16.20
CA VAL A 62 -15.46 -15.44 -15.12
C VAL A 62 -16.53 -15.43 -14.04
N PRO A 63 -17.29 -16.54 -13.86
CA PRO A 63 -18.36 -16.59 -12.88
C PRO A 63 -17.80 -16.68 -11.46
N VAL A 64 -18.31 -15.85 -10.56
CA VAL A 64 -17.93 -15.90 -9.14
C VAL A 64 -18.65 -17.08 -8.47
N THR A 65 -17.93 -18.16 -8.20
CA THR A 65 -18.46 -19.38 -7.56
C THR A 65 -18.02 -19.49 -6.10
N GLY A 66 -18.33 -20.62 -5.44
CA GLY A 66 -17.93 -20.89 -4.06
C GLY A 66 -16.42 -20.80 -3.80
N MET A 67 -15.57 -20.97 -4.84
CA MET A 67 -14.12 -20.82 -4.69
C MET A 67 -13.70 -19.39 -4.31
N TYR A 68 -14.53 -18.38 -4.64
CA TYR A 68 -14.30 -17.01 -4.22
C TYR A 68 -14.28 -16.85 -2.69
N ALA A 69 -14.96 -17.72 -1.94
CA ALA A 69 -14.91 -17.72 -0.48
C ALA A 69 -13.49 -17.94 0.06
N VAL A 70 -12.63 -18.67 -0.66
CA VAL A 70 -11.22 -18.85 -0.29
C VAL A 70 -10.46 -17.52 -0.41
N VAL A 71 -10.70 -16.77 -1.48
CA VAL A 71 -10.09 -15.45 -1.67
C VAL A 71 -10.51 -14.51 -0.53
N VAL A 72 -11.80 -14.47 -0.20
CA VAL A 72 -12.32 -13.67 0.92
C VAL A 72 -11.68 -14.09 2.25
N ALA A 73 -11.52 -15.40 2.47
CA ALA A 73 -10.90 -15.93 3.69
C ALA A 73 -9.42 -15.56 3.83
N PHE A 74 -8.69 -15.37 2.72
CA PHE A 74 -7.29 -14.94 2.72
C PHE A 74 -7.09 -13.43 2.51
N ASP A 75 -8.15 -12.68 2.19
CA ASP A 75 -8.08 -11.25 1.87
C ASP A 75 -7.43 -10.45 3.00
N TRP A 76 -7.78 -10.74 4.26
CA TRP A 76 -7.20 -10.05 5.42
C TRP A 76 -5.68 -10.19 5.52
N PHE A 77 -5.11 -11.29 5.02
CA PHE A 77 -3.67 -11.56 5.05
C PHE A 77 -2.99 -10.86 3.86
N VAL A 78 -3.52 -11.07 2.65
CA VAL A 78 -2.97 -10.50 1.41
C VAL A 78 -3.07 -8.97 1.39
N ASP A 79 -4.12 -8.39 2.00
CA ASP A 79 -4.29 -6.94 2.15
C ASP A 79 -3.15 -6.28 2.94
N ARG A 80 -2.57 -7.00 3.92
CA ARG A 80 -1.42 -6.49 4.70
C ARG A 80 -0.15 -6.44 3.86
N PHE A 81 0.13 -7.47 3.07
CA PHE A 81 1.25 -7.46 2.13
C PHE A 81 1.08 -6.36 1.09
N ARG A 82 -0.13 -6.22 0.54
CA ARG A 82 -0.44 -5.16 -0.42
C ARG A 82 -0.11 -3.78 0.13
N THR A 83 -0.52 -3.50 1.37
CA THR A 83 -0.21 -2.24 2.04
C THR A 83 1.31 -2.08 2.21
N MET A 84 2.00 -3.12 2.68
CA MET A 84 3.46 -3.11 2.83
C MET A 84 4.18 -2.81 1.51
N THR A 85 3.81 -3.47 0.41
CA THR A 85 4.45 -3.28 -0.91
C THR A 85 4.23 -1.88 -1.45
N ASN A 86 3.04 -1.31 -1.26
CA ASN A 86 2.76 0.06 -1.69
C ASN A 86 3.61 1.08 -0.93
N VAL A 87 3.67 0.97 0.39
CA VAL A 87 4.48 1.88 1.22
C VAL A 87 5.97 1.75 0.89
N SER A 88 6.47 0.52 0.69
CA SER A 88 7.87 0.31 0.28
C SER A 88 8.16 0.85 -1.12
N GLY A 89 7.25 0.70 -2.08
CA GLY A 89 7.35 1.33 -3.40
C GLY A 89 7.47 2.85 -3.32
N ASP A 90 6.61 3.49 -2.51
CA ASP A 90 6.64 4.94 -2.31
C ASP A 90 7.95 5.40 -1.63
N MET A 91 8.48 4.64 -0.67
CA MET A 91 9.80 4.91 -0.06
C MET A 91 10.94 4.84 -1.08
N TYR A 92 10.95 3.81 -1.94
CA TYR A 92 11.94 3.71 -3.02
C TYR A 92 11.81 4.86 -4.01
N ALA A 93 10.58 5.22 -4.40
CA ALA A 93 10.32 6.34 -5.28
C ALA A 93 10.84 7.65 -4.67
N ALA A 94 10.60 7.90 -3.38
CA ALA A 94 11.13 9.07 -2.67
C ALA A 94 12.67 9.11 -2.72
N ARG A 95 13.33 7.97 -2.47
CA ARG A 95 14.80 7.90 -2.51
C ARG A 95 15.38 8.11 -3.91
N VAL A 96 14.71 7.58 -4.94
CA VAL A 96 15.07 7.79 -6.35
C VAL A 96 14.86 9.24 -6.74
N MET A 97 13.73 9.84 -6.36
CA MET A 97 13.43 11.26 -6.61
C MET A 97 14.46 12.18 -5.96
N HIS A 98 14.86 11.90 -4.72
CA HIS A 98 15.95 12.62 -4.05
C HIS A 98 17.27 12.50 -4.82
N HIS A 99 17.62 11.30 -5.30
CA HIS A 99 18.84 11.11 -6.10
C HIS A 99 18.81 11.83 -7.44
N VAL A 100 17.68 11.81 -8.15
CA VAL A 100 17.50 12.42 -9.47
C VAL A 100 17.46 13.94 -9.36
N THR A 101 16.74 14.48 -8.38
CA THR A 101 16.54 15.92 -8.23
C THR A 101 17.69 16.60 -7.48
N LYS A 102 18.48 15.83 -6.69
CA LYS A 102 19.56 16.34 -5.82
C LYS A 102 19.13 17.51 -4.92
N LEU A 103 17.83 17.55 -4.58
CA LEU A 103 17.33 18.49 -3.59
C LEU A 103 17.96 18.11 -2.26
N SER A 104 18.93 18.91 -1.83
CA SER A 104 19.53 18.88 -0.51
C SER A 104 18.68 19.81 0.38
N ASP A 105 18.44 19.42 1.63
CA ASP A 105 17.69 20.25 2.59
C ASP A 105 18.41 21.58 2.94
N ASP A 106 19.58 21.85 2.36
CA ASP A 106 20.32 23.11 2.50
C ASP A 106 19.53 24.34 1.99
N ASP A 107 18.50 24.14 1.16
CA ASP A 107 17.57 25.19 0.69
C ASP A 107 16.15 25.07 1.27
N ALA A 108 15.91 24.11 2.18
CA ALA A 108 14.61 23.95 2.83
C ALA A 108 14.51 24.90 4.05
N PRO A 109 13.47 25.73 4.18
CA PRO A 109 13.25 26.47 5.41
C PRO A 109 13.04 25.46 6.55
N ASP A 110 13.84 25.61 7.61
CA ASP A 110 13.87 24.79 8.83
C ASP A 110 12.45 24.41 9.30
N MET A 111 12.01 23.21 8.91
CA MET A 111 10.81 22.58 9.46
C MET A 111 11.28 21.79 10.66
N GLY A 112 11.32 22.51 11.80
CA GLY A 112 11.82 22.03 13.08
C GLY A 112 11.40 20.59 13.39
N THR A 113 12.37 19.83 13.89
CA THR A 113 12.22 18.43 14.26
C THR A 113 11.02 18.27 15.19
N TYR A 114 10.03 17.48 14.75
CA TYR A 114 9.07 16.89 15.68
C TYR A 114 9.84 15.83 16.47
N ASP A 115 10.52 16.28 17.52
CA ASP A 115 11.22 15.45 18.48
C ASP A 115 10.29 14.34 18.95
N ALA A 116 10.72 13.11 18.67
CA ALA A 116 10.18 11.94 19.33
C ALA A 116 10.27 12.19 20.84
N VAL A 117 9.10 12.19 21.48
CA VAL A 117 8.93 12.15 22.93
C VAL A 117 9.75 10.97 23.48
N ASP A 118 10.98 11.26 23.94
CA ASP A 118 11.83 10.30 24.62
C ASP A 118 11.49 10.32 26.11
N GLU A 119 10.82 9.25 26.53
CA GLU A 119 10.61 8.86 27.91
C GLU A 119 11.96 8.54 28.58
N THR A 120 12.58 9.50 29.25
CA THR A 120 13.42 9.14 30.41
C THR A 120 13.27 10.16 31.51
N MET A 121 12.56 9.74 32.56
CA MET A 121 12.59 10.36 33.87
C MET A 121 14.03 10.49 34.37
N ASP A 122 14.54 11.70 34.49
CA ASP A 122 15.81 11.95 35.14
C ASP A 122 15.63 12.05 36.67
N LYS A 123 16.35 11.17 37.36
CA LYS A 123 16.47 11.11 38.81
C LYS A 123 17.63 12.00 39.21
N SER A 124 17.40 12.75 40.29
CA SER A 124 18.39 12.99 41.36
C SER A 124 19.59 13.91 41.07
N GLY A 125 19.58 15.05 41.80
CA GLY A 125 20.78 15.71 42.35
C GLY A 125 21.53 16.62 41.37
N THR A 126 22.17 17.72 41.74
CA THR A 126 22.54 18.35 43.01
C THR A 126 23.00 19.78 42.68
N ASP A 127 22.56 20.75 43.48
CA ASP A 127 23.33 21.85 44.10
C ASP A 127 24.52 22.48 43.33
N VAL A 128 24.47 23.80 43.05
CA VAL A 128 25.34 24.82 43.70
C VAL A 128 25.13 26.26 43.18
N ALA A 129 24.88 27.17 44.14
CA ALA A 129 25.34 28.57 44.31
C ALA A 129 25.13 29.67 43.24
N GLY A 130 24.60 30.82 43.71
CA GLY A 130 24.31 32.07 42.96
C GLY A 130 25.53 32.92 42.53
N PRO A 131 25.36 34.23 42.20
CA PRO A 131 24.99 35.22 43.21
C PRO A 131 24.00 36.33 42.78
N ASN A 132 23.46 36.93 43.83
CA ASN A 132 22.52 38.04 43.94
C ASN A 132 23.06 39.37 43.37
N LYS A 133 22.20 40.19 42.74
CA LYS A 133 22.39 41.64 42.58
C LYS A 133 21.11 42.37 43.01
N VAL A 134 21.24 43.02 44.17
CA VAL A 134 20.54 44.22 44.72
C VAL A 134 19.19 44.61 44.15
#